data_AF-A0A226RG22-F1
#
_entry.id   AF-A0A226RG22-F1
#
_cell.length_a   1.000
_cell.length_b   1.000
_cell.length_c   1.000
_cell.angle_alpha   90.00
_cell.angle_beta   90.00
_cell.angle_gamma   90.00
#
_symmetry.space_group_name_H-M   'P 1'
#
loop_
_entity.id
_entity.type
_entity.pdbx_description
1 polymer ?
#
loop_
_entity_poly.entity_id
_entity_poly.type
_entity_poly.pdbx_seq_one_letter_code
_entity_poly.pdbx_strand_id
1 'polypeptide(L)'
;MEALKTIWDFFQNEVLGMNWLDRLIETILNACGLDTTGKIGGSVQFFISDTIKIMVLLGVLILIISYIQSYFPPERAKKILGRFHGIWANIIAALLGTVTPFCSCSSIPLFIGFTSAGLPLGVTFSFLISSPMVDLGSLVLLMSIFGWKVAVLYVIFGLVIAVAGGTLIEKLHLDNQVEEYIRNGHSIDVPQEELHFKDRMKFAWEQVVETAKKVAPYVLIGVGIGAFIHNWIPEEIIVKALGENNPFGVILATIVGIPIYADIFGTIPIAEALLAKGALLGVVLSFMMAVTTLSLPSLIMLRKAVKPKLLGIFIGICAAGIIIVGYLFNAIQYLIV
;
A
#
# COMPACT_ATOMS: atom_id res chain seq x y z
N MET A 1 -2.21 2.16 -32.79
CA MET A 1 -2.89 1.96 -31.49
C MET A 1 -2.86 0.50 -31.05
N GLU A 2 -3.15 -0.46 -31.93
CA GLU A 2 -3.09 -1.90 -31.60
C GLU A 2 -1.71 -2.37 -31.13
N ALA A 3 -0.62 -2.04 -31.84
CA ALA A 3 0.72 -2.45 -31.42
C ALA A 3 1.12 -1.93 -30.02
N LEU A 4 0.69 -0.71 -29.66
CA LEU A 4 0.90 -0.13 -28.33
C LEU A 4 0.07 -0.88 -27.27
N LYS A 5 -1.16 -1.26 -27.62
CA LYS A 5 -2.03 -2.07 -26.75
C LYS A 5 -1.47 -3.47 -26.55
N THR A 6 -0.98 -4.13 -27.60
CA THR A 6 -0.35 -5.46 -27.50
C THR A 6 0.93 -5.44 -26.67
N ILE A 7 1.77 -4.40 -26.82
CA ILE A 7 2.97 -4.23 -25.98
C ILE A 7 2.58 -3.99 -24.53
N TRP A 8 1.56 -3.17 -24.28
CA TRP A 8 1.05 -2.90 -22.95
C TRP A 8 0.46 -4.16 -22.30
N ASP A 9 -0.37 -4.90 -23.03
CA ASP A 9 -0.96 -6.16 -22.57
C ASP A 9 0.11 -7.21 -22.29
N PHE A 10 1.17 -7.29 -23.10
CA PHE A 10 2.30 -8.17 -22.85
C PHE A 10 3.04 -7.78 -21.56
N PHE A 11 3.34 -6.48 -21.39
CA PHE A 11 4.01 -5.99 -20.19
C PHE A 11 3.16 -6.22 -18.93
N GLN A 12 1.87 -5.93 -19.01
CA GLN A 12 0.94 -6.12 -17.91
C GLN A 12 0.77 -7.60 -17.54
N ASN A 13 0.60 -8.48 -18.52
CA ASN A 13 0.30 -9.90 -18.25
C ASN A 13 1.54 -10.74 -17.96
N GLU A 14 2.62 -10.54 -18.72
CA GLU A 14 3.80 -11.41 -18.63
C GLU A 14 4.88 -10.84 -17.70
N VAL A 15 5.06 -9.51 -17.65
CA VAL A 15 6.08 -8.89 -16.79
C VAL A 15 5.53 -8.59 -15.39
N LEU A 16 4.40 -7.89 -15.30
CA LEU A 16 3.79 -7.54 -14.00
C LEU A 16 2.94 -8.69 -13.44
N GLY A 17 2.08 -9.28 -14.26
CA GLY A 17 1.21 -10.39 -13.87
C GLY A 17 1.94 -11.73 -13.68
N MET A 18 3.14 -11.87 -14.28
CA MET A 18 3.94 -13.10 -14.26
C MET A 18 3.11 -14.34 -14.63
N ASN A 19 2.22 -14.25 -15.63
CA ASN A 19 1.35 -15.36 -16.01
C ASN A 19 2.14 -16.59 -16.49
N TRP A 20 3.37 -16.41 -16.98
CA TRP A 20 4.29 -17.50 -17.27
C TRP A 20 4.64 -18.36 -16.05
N LEU A 21 4.70 -17.73 -14.86
CA LEU A 21 4.99 -18.43 -13.61
C LEU A 21 3.81 -19.30 -13.20
N ASP A 22 2.58 -18.81 -13.37
CA ASP A 22 1.37 -19.60 -13.08
C ASP A 22 1.31 -20.85 -13.93
N ARG A 23 1.56 -20.72 -15.24
CA ARG A 23 1.59 -21.85 -16.18
C ARG A 23 2.68 -22.86 -15.82
N LEU A 24 3.84 -22.37 -15.38
CA LEU A 24 4.96 -23.22 -14.96
C LEU A 24 4.63 -23.98 -13.68
N ILE A 25 4.06 -23.30 -12.68
CA ILE A 25 3.65 -23.92 -11.41
C ILE A 25 2.51 -24.91 -11.64
N GLU A 26 1.53 -24.57 -12.49
CA GLU A 26 0.44 -25.46 -12.90
C GLU A 26 0.97 -26.75 -13.52
N THR A 27 1.91 -26.63 -14.46
CA THR A 27 2.54 -27.78 -15.12
C THR A 27 3.27 -28.68 -14.12
N ILE A 28 3.99 -28.08 -13.17
CA ILE A 28 4.71 -28.82 -12.12
C ILE A 28 3.73 -29.54 -11.18
N LEU A 29 2.67 -28.85 -10.72
CA LEU A 29 1.69 -29.41 -9.80
C LEU A 29 0.87 -30.54 -10.44
N ASN A 30 0.45 -30.35 -11.70
CA ASN A 30 -0.23 -31.40 -12.47
C ASN A 30 0.70 -32.60 -12.72
N ALA A 31 1.99 -32.37 -12.98
CA ALA A 31 2.99 -33.45 -13.11
C ALA A 31 3.24 -34.20 -11.79
N CYS A 32 3.07 -33.52 -10.64
CA CYS A 32 3.11 -34.13 -9.31
C CYS A 32 1.78 -34.81 -8.90
N GLY A 33 0.76 -34.81 -9.77
CA GLY A 33 -0.53 -35.47 -9.53
C GLY A 33 -1.53 -34.65 -8.70
N LEU A 34 -1.28 -33.35 -8.47
CA LEU A 34 -2.28 -32.45 -7.90
C LEU A 34 -3.11 -31.83 -9.02
N ASP A 35 -4.41 -32.10 -9.01
CA ASP A 35 -5.38 -31.46 -9.91
C ASP A 35 -5.61 -29.99 -9.50
N THR A 36 -5.06 -29.09 -10.27
CA THR A 36 -5.16 -27.63 -10.10
C THR A 36 -6.56 -27.09 -10.36
N THR A 37 -7.44 -27.85 -11.02
CA THR A 37 -8.85 -27.48 -11.21
C THR A 37 -9.72 -27.73 -9.97
N GLY A 38 -9.21 -28.55 -9.03
CA GLY A 38 -9.85 -28.80 -7.74
C GLY A 38 -9.57 -27.70 -6.71
N LYS A 39 -10.44 -27.58 -5.69
CA LYS A 39 -10.30 -26.55 -4.63
C LYS A 39 -8.93 -26.58 -3.95
N ILE A 40 -8.43 -27.78 -3.62
CA ILE A 40 -7.16 -27.95 -2.90
C ILE A 40 -5.97 -27.65 -3.83
N GLY A 41 -5.97 -28.16 -5.07
CA GLY A 41 -4.88 -27.91 -6.01
C GLY A 41 -4.78 -26.46 -6.45
N GLY A 42 -5.91 -25.80 -6.72
CA GLY A 42 -5.91 -24.37 -7.01
C GLY A 42 -5.50 -23.51 -5.81
N SER A 43 -5.83 -23.90 -4.56
CA SER A 43 -5.34 -23.19 -3.36
C SER A 43 -3.83 -23.29 -3.24
N VAL A 44 -3.26 -24.47 -3.49
CA VAL A 44 -1.81 -24.70 -3.44
C VAL A 44 -1.10 -23.94 -4.57
N GLN A 45 -1.65 -23.97 -5.78
CA GLN A 45 -1.13 -23.20 -6.92
C GLN A 45 -1.14 -21.70 -6.61
N PHE A 46 -2.27 -21.16 -6.15
CA PHE A 46 -2.38 -19.76 -5.77
C PHE A 46 -1.37 -19.42 -4.67
N PHE A 47 -1.27 -20.26 -3.63
CA PHE A 47 -0.31 -20.02 -2.55
C PHE A 47 1.13 -19.91 -3.03
N ILE A 48 1.60 -20.86 -3.84
CA ILE A 48 2.99 -20.90 -4.33
C ILE A 48 3.22 -19.75 -5.32
N SER A 49 2.30 -19.55 -6.26
CA SER A 49 2.44 -18.54 -7.31
C SER A 49 2.44 -17.14 -6.71
N ASP A 50 1.43 -16.80 -5.90
CA ASP A 50 1.32 -15.49 -5.29
C ASP A 50 2.44 -15.21 -4.30
N THR A 51 2.89 -16.21 -3.53
CA THR A 51 4.06 -16.04 -2.65
C THR A 51 5.30 -15.65 -3.45
N ILE A 52 5.59 -16.35 -4.56
CA ILE A 52 6.76 -16.05 -5.40
C ILE A 52 6.59 -14.71 -6.09
N LYS A 53 5.43 -14.44 -6.69
CA LYS A 53 5.14 -13.18 -7.38
C LYS A 53 5.32 -11.99 -6.45
N ILE A 54 4.70 -12.03 -5.27
CA ILE A 54 4.79 -10.97 -4.26
C ILE A 54 6.24 -10.78 -3.83
N MET A 55 6.98 -11.85 -3.53
CA MET A 55 8.36 -11.72 -3.06
C MET A 55 9.31 -11.17 -4.12
N VAL A 56 9.14 -11.57 -5.39
CA VAL A 56 9.91 -11.05 -6.53
C VAL A 56 9.54 -9.58 -6.79
N LEU A 57 8.25 -9.26 -6.88
CA LEU A 57 7.78 -7.91 -7.14
C LEU A 57 8.21 -6.95 -6.03
N LEU A 58 8.02 -7.37 -4.76
CA LEU A 58 8.47 -6.62 -3.58
C LEU A 58 10.00 -6.45 -3.59
N GLY A 59 10.76 -7.49 -3.95
CA GLY A 59 12.22 -7.42 -4.03
C GLY A 59 12.71 -6.42 -5.08
N VAL A 60 12.14 -6.46 -6.29
CA VAL A 60 12.48 -5.51 -7.37
C VAL A 60 12.07 -4.09 -6.98
N LEU A 61 10.87 -3.92 -6.43
CA LEU A 61 10.37 -2.61 -6.01
C LEU A 61 11.23 -2.01 -4.90
N ILE A 62 11.57 -2.80 -3.87
CA ILE A 62 12.46 -2.35 -2.79
C ILE A 62 13.85 -2.03 -3.34
N LEU A 63 14.38 -2.80 -4.28
CA LEU A 63 15.67 -2.51 -4.89
C LEU A 63 15.66 -1.14 -5.59
N ILE A 64 14.66 -0.88 -6.43
CA ILE A 64 14.49 0.39 -7.15
C ILE A 64 14.30 1.54 -6.16
N ILE A 65 13.39 1.37 -5.19
CA ILE A 65 13.10 2.39 -4.20
C ILE A 65 14.32 2.68 -3.32
N SER A 66 15.00 1.65 -2.82
CA SER A 66 16.18 1.82 -1.94
C SER A 66 17.34 2.44 -2.72
N TYR A 67 17.47 2.11 -4.00
CA TYR A 67 18.42 2.76 -4.89
C TYR A 67 18.07 4.25 -5.06
N ILE A 68 16.81 4.61 -5.30
CA ILE A 68 16.36 6.01 -5.39
C ILE A 68 16.50 6.74 -4.03
N GLN A 69 16.14 6.09 -2.92
CA GLN A 69 16.28 6.62 -1.56
C GLN A 69 17.73 6.86 -1.18
N SER A 70 18.68 6.09 -1.72
CA SER A 70 20.10 6.40 -1.54
C SER A 70 20.47 7.80 -2.06
N TYR A 71 19.68 8.40 -2.96
CA TYR A 71 19.81 9.80 -3.40
C TYR A 71 19.00 10.79 -2.55
N PHE A 72 17.98 10.33 -1.82
CA PHE A 72 17.12 11.12 -0.94
C PHE A 72 17.17 10.63 0.52
N PRO A 73 18.28 10.89 1.23
CA PRO A 73 18.39 10.55 2.64
C PRO A 73 17.32 11.23 3.51
N PRO A 74 16.80 10.56 4.56
CA PRO A 74 15.79 11.09 5.46
C PRO A 74 16.23 12.39 6.16
N GLU A 75 17.53 12.64 6.29
CA GLU A 75 18.12 13.87 6.83
C GLU A 75 17.84 15.08 5.93
N ARG A 76 17.81 14.90 4.60
CA ARG A 76 17.42 15.96 3.66
C ARG A 76 15.93 16.26 3.80
N ALA A 77 15.10 15.22 3.92
CA ALA A 77 13.68 15.40 4.18
C ALA A 77 13.46 16.14 5.50
N LYS A 78 14.19 15.82 6.58
CA LYS A 78 14.19 16.61 7.83
C LYS A 78 14.59 18.06 7.63
N LYS A 79 15.67 18.34 6.88
CA LYS A 79 16.13 19.71 6.63
C LYS A 79 15.11 20.55 5.86
N ILE A 80 14.32 19.91 4.99
CA ILE A 80 13.23 20.54 4.23
C ILE A 80 12.00 20.72 5.13
N LEU A 81 11.54 19.64 5.76
CA LEU A 81 10.30 19.60 6.55
C LEU A 81 10.41 20.38 7.87
N GLY A 82 11.59 20.38 8.52
CA GLY A 82 11.84 21.10 9.77
C GLY A 82 11.85 22.62 9.65
N ARG A 83 11.77 23.16 8.42
CA ARG A 83 11.56 24.60 8.18
C ARG A 83 10.09 25.01 8.29
N PHE A 84 9.17 24.05 8.16
CA PHE A 84 7.74 24.27 8.19
C PHE A 84 7.17 23.83 9.53
N HIS A 85 6.10 24.48 9.98
CA HIS A 85 5.48 24.22 11.28
C HIS A 85 3.95 24.04 11.13
N GLY A 86 3.38 23.23 12.02
CA GLY A 86 1.94 22.96 12.09
C GLY A 86 1.38 22.36 10.78
N ILE A 87 0.19 22.80 10.39
CA ILE A 87 -0.55 22.26 9.24
C ILE A 87 0.26 22.35 7.93
N TRP A 88 1.07 23.40 7.75
CA TRP A 88 1.89 23.54 6.55
C TRP A 88 2.95 22.44 6.45
N ALA A 89 3.54 22.03 7.57
CA ALA A 89 4.48 20.91 7.59
C ALA A 89 3.78 19.60 7.19
N ASN A 90 2.55 19.40 7.65
CA ASN A 90 1.73 18.22 7.32
C ASN A 90 1.37 18.19 5.83
N ILE A 91 1.05 19.34 5.23
CA ILE A 91 0.80 19.45 3.77
C ILE A 91 2.05 19.08 2.97
N ILE A 92 3.21 19.66 3.31
CA ILE A 92 4.47 19.36 2.60
C ILE A 92 4.85 17.89 2.76
N ALA A 93 4.63 17.30 3.94
CA ALA A 93 4.88 15.88 4.18
C ALA A 93 3.98 14.95 3.38
N ALA A 94 2.67 15.26 3.28
CA ALA A 94 1.74 14.51 2.45
C ALA A 94 2.09 14.62 0.96
N LEU A 95 2.43 15.82 0.48
CA LEU A 95 2.90 16.03 -0.89
C LEU A 95 4.20 15.27 -1.18
N LEU A 96 5.13 15.26 -0.23
CA LEU A 96 6.35 14.47 -0.35
C LEU A 96 6.01 12.99 -0.51
N GLY A 97 5.09 12.47 0.33
CA GLY A 97 4.59 11.10 0.24
C GLY A 97 3.96 10.77 -1.11
N THR A 98 3.17 11.68 -1.67
CA THR A 98 2.53 11.54 -3.00
C THR A 98 3.56 11.44 -4.14
N VAL A 99 4.61 12.25 -4.09
CA VAL A 99 5.65 12.28 -5.14
C VAL A 99 6.59 11.09 -5.01
N THR A 100 6.78 10.56 -3.80
CA THR A 100 7.63 9.42 -3.56
C THR A 100 6.89 8.11 -3.84
N PRO A 101 7.40 7.22 -4.70
CA PRO A 101 6.76 5.94 -4.97
C PRO A 101 7.05 4.93 -3.84
N PHE A 102 6.84 5.30 -2.58
CA PHE A 102 7.08 4.40 -1.45
C PHE A 102 5.81 3.64 -1.10
N CYS A 103 5.91 2.31 -1.17
CA CYS A 103 4.88 1.42 -0.65
C CYS A 103 4.80 1.49 0.88
N SER A 104 3.74 0.92 1.45
CA SER A 104 3.52 0.88 2.91
C SER A 104 4.72 0.28 3.67
N CYS A 105 5.38 -0.73 3.09
CA CYS A 105 6.56 -1.40 3.68
C CYS A 105 7.80 -0.49 3.81
N SER A 106 8.00 0.46 2.89
CA SER A 106 9.14 1.39 2.89
C SER A 106 8.83 2.71 3.59
N SER A 107 7.55 3.05 3.70
CA SER A 107 7.09 4.24 4.42
C SER A 107 7.32 4.15 5.94
N ILE A 108 7.32 2.94 6.52
CA ILE A 108 7.50 2.73 7.97
C ILE A 108 8.95 2.97 8.43
N PRO A 109 10.00 2.43 7.77
CA PRO A 109 11.38 2.83 8.06
C PRO A 109 11.62 4.33 7.98
N LEU A 110 11.01 5.01 6.99
CA LEU A 110 11.08 6.47 6.88
C LEU A 110 10.33 7.18 8.00
N PHE A 111 9.16 6.68 8.42
CA PHE A 111 8.47 7.16 9.61
C PHE A 111 9.35 7.05 10.86
N ILE A 112 10.03 5.92 11.06
CA ILE A 112 10.97 5.71 12.16
C ILE A 112 12.11 6.72 12.05
N GLY A 113 12.73 6.85 10.88
CA GLY A 113 13.82 7.81 10.63
C GLY A 113 13.41 9.26 10.91
N PHE A 114 12.25 9.69 10.42
CA PHE A 114 11.72 11.04 10.65
C PHE A 114 11.42 11.29 12.14
N THR A 115 10.83 10.30 12.81
CA THR A 115 10.47 10.42 14.23
C THR A 115 11.71 10.42 15.12
N SER A 116 12.69 9.54 14.87
CA SER A 116 13.99 9.55 15.57
C SER A 116 14.76 10.84 15.31
N ALA A 117 14.62 11.42 14.12
CA ALA A 117 15.23 12.70 13.80
C ALA A 117 14.48 13.91 14.42
N GLY A 118 13.40 13.68 15.18
CA GLY A 118 12.71 14.70 15.97
C GLY A 118 11.66 15.51 15.21
N LEU A 119 11.17 15.03 14.06
CA LEU A 119 10.03 15.67 13.39
C LEU A 119 8.74 15.46 14.22
N PRO A 120 7.81 16.45 14.23
CA PRO A 120 6.52 16.29 14.89
C PRO A 120 5.75 15.09 14.36
N LEU A 121 5.04 14.38 15.23
CA LEU A 121 4.27 13.19 14.84
C LEU A 121 3.27 13.46 13.71
N GLY A 122 2.65 14.65 13.68
CA GLY A 122 1.72 14.99 12.61
C GLY A 122 2.35 14.91 11.22
N VAL A 123 3.58 15.40 11.10
CA VAL A 123 4.34 15.43 9.85
C VAL A 123 4.66 14.00 9.40
N THR A 124 5.11 13.16 10.33
CA THR A 124 5.50 11.78 10.01
C THR A 124 4.30 10.92 9.67
N PHE A 125 3.16 11.10 10.34
CA PHE A 125 1.91 10.41 10.01
C PHE A 125 1.26 10.93 8.73
N SER A 126 1.30 12.23 8.42
CA SER A 126 0.81 12.74 7.15
C SER A 126 1.57 12.15 5.97
N PHE A 127 2.89 12.02 6.08
CA PHE A 127 3.70 11.29 5.10
C PHE A 127 3.32 9.81 5.04
N LEU A 128 3.25 9.12 6.19
CA LEU A 128 2.95 7.69 6.29
C LEU A 128 1.59 7.32 5.70
N ILE A 129 0.57 8.17 5.89
CA ILE A 129 -0.78 7.98 5.33
C ILE A 129 -0.77 8.25 3.82
N SER A 130 -0.15 9.34 3.38
CA SER A 130 -0.19 9.75 1.98
C SER A 130 0.57 8.81 1.06
N SER A 131 1.73 8.31 1.51
CA SER A 131 2.67 7.59 0.65
C SER A 131 2.11 6.32 0.01
N PRO A 132 1.45 5.40 0.74
CA PRO A 132 0.84 4.22 0.11
C PRO A 132 -0.53 4.50 -0.51
N MET A 133 -1.19 5.61 -0.13
CA MET A 133 -2.57 5.87 -0.50
C MET A 133 -2.70 6.61 -1.84
N VAL A 134 -1.83 7.59 -2.11
CA VAL A 134 -1.92 8.52 -3.25
C VAL A 134 -0.59 8.70 -3.98
N ASP A 135 0.21 7.64 -4.17
CA ASP A 135 1.47 7.74 -4.90
C ASP A 135 1.30 7.94 -6.42
N LEU A 136 2.38 8.29 -7.11
CA LEU A 136 2.38 8.50 -8.56
C LEU A 136 1.91 7.27 -9.35
N GLY A 137 2.23 6.06 -8.87
CA GLY A 137 1.78 4.80 -9.46
C GLY A 137 0.27 4.64 -9.32
N SER A 138 -0.28 4.88 -8.12
CA SER A 138 -1.74 4.91 -7.89
C SER A 138 -2.46 5.85 -8.85
N LEU A 139 -1.92 7.05 -9.06
CA LEU A 139 -2.50 8.06 -9.95
C LEU A 139 -2.51 7.57 -11.40
N VAL A 140 -1.39 7.03 -11.91
CA VAL A 140 -1.32 6.48 -13.28
C VAL A 140 -2.35 5.37 -13.49
N LEU A 141 -2.48 4.46 -12.52
CA LEU A 141 -3.43 3.36 -12.59
C LEU A 141 -4.87 3.85 -12.56
N LEU A 142 -5.20 4.74 -11.62
CA LEU A 142 -6.56 5.27 -11.49
C LEU A 142 -6.98 6.05 -12.74
N MET A 143 -6.06 6.79 -13.36
CA MET A 143 -6.33 7.47 -14.63
C MET A 143 -6.61 6.49 -15.76
N SER A 144 -5.92 5.34 -15.79
CA SER A 144 -6.11 4.31 -16.81
C SER A 144 -7.44 3.58 -16.66
N ILE A 145 -7.89 3.32 -15.43
CA ILE A 145 -9.08 2.49 -15.15
C ILE A 145 -10.34 3.34 -15.01
N PHE A 146 -10.28 4.39 -14.20
CA PHE A 146 -11.44 5.20 -13.80
C PHE A 146 -11.48 6.58 -14.46
N GLY A 147 -10.45 6.92 -15.24
CA GLY A 147 -10.32 8.21 -15.92
C GLY A 147 -9.72 9.32 -15.05
N TRP A 148 -9.32 10.40 -15.71
CA TRP A 148 -8.59 11.51 -15.09
C TRP A 148 -9.39 12.21 -13.97
N LYS A 149 -10.71 12.40 -14.14
CA LYS A 149 -11.55 13.08 -13.15
C LYS A 149 -11.53 12.36 -11.79
N VAL A 150 -11.68 11.04 -11.81
CA VAL A 150 -11.69 10.21 -10.62
C VAL A 150 -10.31 10.22 -9.96
N ALA A 151 -9.24 10.05 -10.75
CA ALA A 151 -7.87 10.02 -10.25
C ALA A 151 -7.47 11.32 -9.53
N VAL A 152 -7.80 12.49 -10.10
CA VAL A 152 -7.49 13.78 -9.46
C VAL A 152 -8.27 13.96 -8.16
N LEU A 153 -9.57 13.65 -8.16
CA LEU A 153 -10.37 13.72 -6.92
C LEU A 153 -9.85 12.76 -5.86
N TYR A 154 -9.41 11.57 -6.26
CA TYR A 154 -8.85 10.57 -5.36
C TYR A 154 -7.57 11.11 -4.68
N VAL A 155 -6.67 11.72 -5.45
CA VAL A 155 -5.46 12.34 -4.88
C VAL A 155 -5.82 13.48 -3.93
N ILE A 156 -6.76 14.35 -4.30
CA ILE A 156 -7.20 15.46 -3.44
C ILE A 156 -7.76 14.92 -2.12
N PHE A 157 -8.68 13.97 -2.17
CA PHE A 157 -9.30 13.42 -0.97
C PHE A 157 -8.32 12.61 -0.12
N GLY A 158 -7.42 11.85 -0.74
CA GLY A 158 -6.36 11.15 -0.02
C GLY A 158 -5.40 12.12 0.67
N LEU A 159 -4.98 13.19 0.01
CA LEU A 159 -4.18 14.24 0.64
C LEU A 159 -4.91 14.89 1.82
N VAL A 160 -6.22 15.13 1.69
CA VAL A 160 -7.04 15.65 2.80
C VAL A 160 -7.04 14.69 3.98
N ILE A 161 -7.24 13.37 3.76
CA ILE A 161 -7.15 12.36 4.83
C ILE A 161 -5.76 12.38 5.47
N ALA A 162 -4.69 12.44 4.69
CA ALA A 162 -3.33 12.44 5.19
C ALA A 162 -3.00 13.67 6.05
N VAL A 163 -3.36 14.87 5.58
CA VAL A 163 -3.13 16.12 6.31
C VAL A 163 -4.02 16.21 7.55
N ALA A 164 -5.31 15.87 7.42
CA ALA A 164 -6.25 15.89 8.55
C ALA A 164 -5.86 14.86 9.60
N GLY A 165 -5.51 13.65 9.18
CA GLY A 165 -5.11 12.55 10.06
C GLY A 165 -3.81 12.84 10.82
N GLY A 166 -2.77 13.32 10.14
CA GLY A 166 -1.54 13.74 10.79
C GLY A 166 -1.78 14.89 11.77
N THR A 167 -2.52 15.92 11.37
CA THR A 167 -2.85 17.05 12.25
C THR A 167 -3.67 16.61 13.48
N LEU A 168 -4.58 15.66 13.31
CA LEU A 168 -5.39 15.13 14.42
C LEU A 168 -4.52 14.33 15.40
N ILE A 169 -3.61 13.50 14.90
CA ILE A 169 -2.65 12.75 15.74
C ILE A 169 -1.73 13.71 16.51
N GLU A 170 -1.26 14.78 15.87
CA GLU A 170 -0.44 15.81 16.49
C GLU A 170 -1.17 16.51 17.65
N LYS A 171 -2.43 16.90 17.44
CA LYS A 171 -3.26 17.53 18.48
C LYS A 171 -3.58 16.64 19.67
N LEU A 172 -3.50 15.32 19.50
CA LEU A 172 -3.69 14.36 20.58
C LEU A 172 -2.44 14.20 21.46
N HIS A 173 -1.32 14.86 21.10
CA HIS A 173 -0.06 14.84 21.86
C HIS A 173 0.40 13.43 22.26
N LEU A 174 0.37 12.52 21.29
CA LEU A 174 0.66 11.10 21.46
C LEU A 174 2.15 10.76 21.33
N ASP A 175 3.05 11.74 21.53
CA ASP A 175 4.51 11.55 21.40
C ASP A 175 5.05 10.46 22.35
N ASN A 176 4.38 10.27 23.50
CA ASN A 176 4.70 9.22 24.45
C ASN A 176 4.23 7.80 24.02
N GLN A 177 3.48 7.71 22.93
CA GLN A 177 3.01 6.46 22.33
C GLN A 177 3.90 5.98 21.18
N VAL A 178 4.97 6.69 20.85
CA VAL A 178 6.06 6.14 20.05
C VAL A 178 6.91 5.24 20.95
N GLU A 179 7.44 4.14 20.42
CA GLU A 179 8.34 3.27 21.17
C GLU A 179 9.62 4.02 21.59
N GLU A 180 10.08 3.72 22.79
CA GLU A 180 11.10 4.54 23.49
C GLU A 180 12.46 4.51 22.78
N TYR A 181 12.80 3.39 22.13
CA TYR A 181 14.04 3.26 21.35
C TYR A 181 14.07 4.17 20.11
N ILE A 182 12.91 4.58 19.59
CA ILE A 182 12.78 5.52 18.48
C ILE A 182 12.83 6.95 19.02
N ARG A 183 12.06 7.21 20.09
CA ARG A 183 11.98 8.54 20.71
C ARG A 183 13.32 9.03 21.26
N ASN A 184 14.15 8.13 21.77
CA ASN A 184 15.48 8.43 22.30
C ASN A 184 16.60 8.14 21.28
N GLY A 185 16.25 7.80 20.04
CA GLY A 185 17.21 7.56 18.98
C GLY A 185 17.92 8.85 18.62
N HIS A 186 19.10 9.09 19.20
CA HIS A 186 19.97 10.17 18.75
C HIS A 186 20.32 9.92 17.28
N SER A 187 19.90 10.83 16.40
CA SER A 187 20.50 10.95 15.07
C SER A 187 21.94 11.39 15.30
N ILE A 188 22.86 10.42 15.42
CA ILE A 188 24.28 10.70 15.26
C ILE A 188 24.39 11.25 13.84
N ASP A 189 24.74 12.53 13.71
CA ASP A 189 25.13 13.15 12.44
C ASP A 189 26.41 12.45 11.97
N VAL A 190 26.27 11.23 11.46
CA VAL A 190 27.32 10.56 10.73
C VAL A 190 27.45 11.35 9.43
N PRO A 191 28.65 11.89 9.11
CA PRO A 191 28.86 12.54 7.83
C PRO A 191 28.41 11.56 6.74
N GLN A 192 27.43 11.96 5.94
CA GLN A 192 27.00 11.16 4.80
C GLN A 192 28.15 11.16 3.80
N GLU A 193 29.00 10.14 3.86
CA GLU A 193 29.87 9.81 2.74
C GLU A 193 28.97 9.63 1.51
N GLU A 194 29.28 10.34 0.43
CA GLU A 194 28.57 10.17 -0.82
C GLU A 194 28.76 8.73 -1.28
N LEU A 195 27.75 7.89 -1.06
CA LEU A 195 27.79 6.48 -1.47
C LEU A 195 28.13 6.42 -2.97
N HIS A 196 29.22 5.74 -3.31
CA HIS A 196 29.54 5.44 -4.70
C HIS A 196 28.52 4.42 -5.25
N PHE A 197 28.42 4.29 -6.57
CA PHE A 197 27.45 3.40 -7.23
C PHE A 197 27.41 1.98 -6.67
N LYS A 198 28.58 1.40 -6.32
CA LYS A 198 28.69 0.07 -5.70
C LYS A 198 28.10 0.02 -4.30
N ASP A 199 28.34 1.05 -3.49
CA ASP A 199 27.85 1.12 -2.11
C ASP A 199 26.34 1.36 -2.08
N ARG A 200 25.79 2.11 -3.04
CA ARG A 200 24.34 2.28 -3.23
C ARG A 200 23.64 0.99 -3.61
N MET A 201 24.24 0.23 -4.53
CA MET A 201 23.69 -1.06 -4.94
C MET A 201 23.75 -2.08 -3.81
N LYS A 202 24.86 -2.09 -3.06
CA LYS A 202 25.02 -2.94 -1.87
C LYS A 202 23.98 -2.58 -0.80
N PHE A 203 23.81 -1.28 -0.51
CA PHE A 203 22.78 -0.79 0.40
C PHE A 203 21.38 -1.23 -0.04
N ALA A 204 21.03 -1.04 -1.31
CA ALA A 204 19.72 -1.42 -1.84
C ALA A 204 19.49 -2.94 -1.72
N TRP A 205 20.51 -3.77 -1.99
CA TRP A 205 20.43 -5.22 -1.85
C TRP A 205 20.28 -5.66 -0.38
N GLU A 206 21.02 -5.04 0.54
CA GLU A 206 20.88 -5.31 1.98
C GLU A 206 19.47 -4.96 2.47
N GLN A 207 18.90 -3.84 2.02
CA GLN A 207 17.51 -3.46 2.31
C GLN A 207 16.49 -4.47 1.77
N VAL A 208 16.70 -4.99 0.56
CA VAL A 208 15.86 -6.06 -0.01
C VAL A 208 15.90 -7.29 0.90
N VAL A 209 17.09 -7.77 1.26
CA VAL A 209 17.24 -9.00 2.07
C VAL A 209 16.66 -8.82 3.47
N GLU A 210 16.93 -7.69 4.12
CA GLU A 210 16.43 -7.41 5.47
C GLU A 210 14.91 -7.28 5.48
N THR A 211 14.35 -6.55 4.53
CA THR A 211 12.89 -6.37 4.42
C THR A 211 12.22 -7.67 4.04
N ALA A 212 12.75 -8.42 3.07
CA ALA A 212 12.23 -9.73 2.68
C ALA A 212 12.21 -10.69 3.88
N LYS A 213 13.29 -10.77 4.69
CA LYS A 213 13.31 -11.60 5.91
C LYS A 213 12.25 -11.19 6.93
N LYS A 214 12.03 -9.89 7.10
CA LYS A 214 11.03 -9.36 8.05
C LYS A 214 9.60 -9.58 7.55
N VAL A 215 9.36 -9.45 6.26
CA VAL A 215 8.03 -9.44 5.63
C VAL A 215 7.59 -10.85 5.20
N ALA A 216 8.53 -11.72 4.80
CA ALA A 216 8.27 -13.09 4.37
C ALA A 216 7.34 -13.90 5.29
N PRO A 217 7.52 -13.97 6.63
CA PRO A 217 6.62 -14.75 7.47
C PRO A 217 5.18 -14.21 7.45
N TYR A 218 5.01 -12.88 7.33
CA TYR A 218 3.69 -12.27 7.27
C TYR A 218 3.04 -12.45 5.90
N VAL A 219 3.82 -12.37 4.83
CA VAL A 219 3.37 -12.68 3.46
C VAL A 219 2.91 -14.13 3.38
N LEU A 220 3.72 -15.08 3.89
CA LEU A 220 3.35 -16.49 3.90
C LEU A 220 2.06 -16.74 4.67
N ILE A 221 1.86 -16.10 5.83
CA ILE A 221 0.61 -16.24 6.58
C ILE A 221 -0.56 -15.60 5.81
N GLY A 222 -0.37 -14.38 5.30
CA GLY A 222 -1.41 -13.62 4.59
C GLY A 222 -1.85 -14.29 3.28
N VAL A 223 -0.89 -14.71 2.46
CA VAL A 223 -1.13 -15.48 1.22
C VAL A 223 -1.67 -16.86 1.56
N GLY A 224 -1.28 -17.48 2.67
CA GLY A 224 -1.87 -18.73 3.14
C GLY A 224 -3.36 -18.61 3.45
N ILE A 225 -3.74 -17.54 4.16
CA ILE A 225 -5.14 -17.21 4.42
C ILE A 225 -5.85 -16.85 3.11
N GLY A 226 -5.21 -16.07 2.23
CA GLY A 226 -5.75 -15.69 0.91
C GLY A 226 -6.00 -16.89 0.00
N ALA A 227 -5.07 -17.85 -0.04
CA ALA A 227 -5.19 -19.10 -0.79
C ALA A 227 -6.33 -19.99 -0.28
N PHE A 228 -6.53 -20.01 1.03
CA PHE A 228 -7.66 -20.69 1.64
C PHE A 228 -8.97 -19.99 1.26
N ILE A 229 -9.00 -18.67 1.33
CA ILE A 229 -10.18 -17.85 1.05
C ILE A 229 -10.56 -17.86 -0.44
N HIS A 230 -9.61 -17.70 -1.35
CA HIS A 230 -9.88 -17.43 -2.77
C HIS A 230 -10.62 -18.58 -3.46
N ASN A 231 -10.26 -19.82 -3.15
CA ASN A 231 -10.90 -21.01 -3.71
C ASN A 231 -12.13 -21.49 -2.93
N TRP A 232 -12.42 -20.86 -1.79
CA TRP A 232 -13.51 -21.26 -0.89
C TRP A 232 -14.61 -20.20 -0.78
N ILE A 233 -14.33 -18.93 -1.04
CA ILE A 233 -15.32 -17.84 -1.11
C ILE A 233 -15.73 -17.66 -2.57
N PRO A 234 -16.96 -18.06 -2.96
CA PRO A 234 -17.49 -17.80 -4.28
C PRO A 234 -17.55 -16.29 -4.54
N GLU A 235 -17.20 -15.88 -5.76
CA GLU A 235 -17.36 -14.48 -6.21
C GLU A 235 -18.79 -13.97 -5.97
N GLU A 236 -19.79 -14.85 -6.03
CA GLU A 236 -21.19 -14.54 -5.76
C GLU A 236 -21.42 -13.94 -4.36
N ILE A 237 -20.65 -14.34 -3.35
CA ILE A 237 -20.76 -13.80 -1.99
C ILE A 237 -20.21 -12.38 -1.93
N ILE A 238 -19.06 -12.14 -2.56
CA ILE A 238 -18.42 -10.83 -2.64
C ILE A 238 -19.35 -9.86 -3.38
N VAL A 239 -19.96 -10.33 -4.46
CA VAL A 239 -20.88 -9.56 -5.31
C VAL A 239 -22.22 -9.32 -4.62
N LYS A 240 -22.74 -10.29 -3.86
CA LYS A 240 -23.97 -10.08 -3.09
C LYS A 240 -23.75 -9.16 -1.88
N ALA A 241 -22.54 -9.15 -1.32
CA ALA A 241 -22.17 -8.27 -0.21
C ALA A 241 -21.82 -6.84 -0.64
N LEU A 242 -21.16 -6.67 -1.79
CA LEU A 242 -20.60 -5.40 -2.27
C LEU A 242 -21.24 -4.86 -3.57
N GLY A 243 -22.15 -5.62 -4.20
CA GLY A 243 -22.88 -5.25 -5.42
C GLY A 243 -24.09 -4.33 -5.19
N GLU A 244 -24.90 -4.17 -6.24
CA GLU A 244 -25.82 -3.03 -6.48
C GLU A 244 -26.49 -2.43 -5.23
N ASN A 245 -26.26 -1.12 -5.03
CA ASN A 245 -26.96 -0.25 -4.09
C ASN A 245 -26.95 -0.68 -2.61
N ASN A 246 -25.94 -1.42 -2.14
CA ASN A 246 -25.76 -1.62 -0.71
C ASN A 246 -25.28 -0.32 -0.02
N PRO A 247 -26.08 0.34 0.84
CA PRO A 247 -25.66 1.55 1.54
C PRO A 247 -24.50 1.29 2.50
N PHE A 248 -24.24 0.05 2.91
CA PHE A 248 -23.09 -0.32 3.75
C PHE A 248 -21.88 -0.80 2.94
N GLY A 249 -21.96 -0.80 1.61
CA GLY A 249 -20.92 -1.33 0.73
C GLY A 249 -19.54 -0.73 0.99
N VAL A 250 -19.47 0.60 1.22
CA VAL A 250 -18.22 1.31 1.52
C VAL A 250 -17.59 0.86 2.85
N ILE A 251 -18.42 0.65 3.88
CA ILE A 251 -17.95 0.21 5.20
C ILE A 251 -17.43 -1.23 5.10
N LEU A 252 -18.18 -2.11 4.43
CA LEU A 252 -17.78 -3.49 4.21
C LEU A 252 -16.48 -3.58 3.40
N ALA A 253 -16.39 -2.83 2.30
CA ALA A 253 -15.18 -2.73 1.49
C ALA A 253 -13.96 -2.28 2.30
N THR A 254 -14.12 -1.27 3.15
CA THR A 254 -13.05 -0.78 4.02
C THR A 254 -12.61 -1.86 5.01
N ILE A 255 -13.54 -2.50 5.71
CA ILE A 255 -13.23 -3.53 6.73
C ILE A 255 -12.59 -4.77 6.09
N VAL A 256 -13.10 -5.20 4.95
CA VAL A 256 -12.57 -6.35 4.20
C VAL A 256 -11.21 -6.04 3.58
N GLY A 257 -10.96 -4.79 3.19
CA GLY A 257 -9.67 -4.36 2.63
C GLY A 257 -8.52 -4.38 3.64
N ILE A 258 -8.75 -4.01 4.90
CA ILE A 258 -7.72 -3.96 5.97
C ILE A 258 -6.90 -5.27 6.11
N PRO A 259 -7.51 -6.47 6.24
CA PRO A 259 -6.76 -7.70 6.39
C PRO A 259 -6.09 -8.19 5.09
N ILE A 260 -6.52 -7.68 3.93
CA ILE A 260 -5.99 -8.12 2.64
C ILE A 260 -4.61 -7.52 2.43
N TYR A 261 -3.66 -8.38 2.12
CA TYR A 261 -2.33 -7.96 1.72
C TYR A 261 -2.24 -7.96 0.19
N ALA A 262 -2.40 -6.79 -0.39
CA ALA A 262 -2.08 -6.52 -1.78
C ALA A 262 -1.53 -5.10 -1.91
N ASP A 263 -0.75 -4.86 -2.95
CA ASP A 263 -0.45 -3.51 -3.39
C ASP A 263 -1.58 -3.01 -4.31
N ILE A 264 -1.52 -1.74 -4.72
CA ILE A 264 -2.54 -1.17 -5.59
C ILE A 264 -2.67 -1.92 -6.92
N PHE A 265 -1.57 -2.48 -7.44
CA PHE A 265 -1.57 -3.27 -8.67
C PHE A 265 -2.35 -4.58 -8.49
N GLY A 266 -2.13 -5.28 -7.38
CA GLY A 266 -2.85 -6.50 -7.01
C GLY A 266 -4.35 -6.26 -6.76
N THR A 267 -4.76 -5.03 -6.46
CA THR A 267 -6.20 -4.69 -6.33
C THR A 267 -6.90 -4.42 -7.66
N ILE A 268 -6.18 -4.27 -8.78
CA ILE A 268 -6.77 -3.94 -10.09
C ILE A 268 -7.80 -4.98 -10.55
N PRO A 269 -7.49 -6.30 -10.60
CA PRO A 269 -8.44 -7.27 -11.11
C PRO A 269 -9.71 -7.33 -10.26
N ILE A 270 -9.57 -7.13 -8.95
CA ILE A 270 -10.70 -7.08 -8.01
C ILE A 270 -11.54 -5.83 -8.27
N ALA A 271 -10.90 -4.68 -8.46
CA ALA A 271 -11.57 -3.42 -8.75
C ALA A 271 -12.37 -3.47 -10.05
N GLU A 272 -11.79 -4.03 -11.12
CA GLU A 272 -12.46 -4.22 -12.40
C GLU A 272 -13.62 -5.23 -12.30
N ALA A 273 -13.42 -6.35 -11.59
CA ALA A 273 -14.47 -7.35 -11.38
C ALA A 273 -15.65 -6.78 -10.57
N LEU A 274 -15.39 -5.97 -9.55
CA LEU A 274 -16.43 -5.30 -8.77
C LEU A 274 -17.20 -4.27 -9.61
N LEU A 275 -16.49 -3.45 -10.41
CA LEU A 275 -17.12 -2.50 -11.32
C LEU A 275 -17.98 -3.20 -12.38
N ALA A 276 -17.46 -4.26 -13.00
CA ALA A 276 -18.18 -5.04 -14.02
C ALA A 276 -19.47 -5.67 -13.48
N LYS A 277 -19.54 -5.89 -12.15
CA LYS A 277 -20.70 -6.44 -11.46
C LYS A 277 -21.56 -5.37 -10.77
N GLY A 278 -21.38 -4.10 -11.12
CA GLY A 278 -22.26 -3.00 -10.70
C GLY A 278 -21.96 -2.40 -9.33
N ALA A 279 -20.78 -2.65 -8.74
CA ALA A 279 -20.37 -1.98 -7.52
C ALA A 279 -20.20 -0.47 -7.76
N LEU A 280 -20.63 0.35 -6.79
CA LEU A 280 -20.45 1.80 -6.87
C LEU A 280 -18.95 2.17 -6.78
N LEU A 281 -18.57 3.26 -7.43
CA LEU A 281 -17.18 3.68 -7.53
C LEU A 281 -16.53 3.91 -6.15
N GLY A 282 -17.28 4.47 -5.20
CA GLY A 282 -16.80 4.66 -3.83
C GLY A 282 -16.59 3.37 -3.04
N VAL A 283 -17.32 2.29 -3.35
CA VAL A 283 -17.09 0.95 -2.76
C VAL A 283 -15.73 0.44 -3.21
N VAL A 284 -15.47 0.49 -4.52
CA VAL A 284 -14.21 0.03 -5.12
C VAL A 284 -13.01 0.85 -4.62
N LEU A 285 -13.13 2.18 -4.62
CA LEU A 285 -12.04 3.04 -4.14
C LEU A 285 -11.80 2.88 -2.64
N SER A 286 -12.85 2.73 -1.82
CA SER A 286 -12.66 2.51 -0.38
C SER A 286 -11.95 1.20 -0.07
N PHE A 287 -12.23 0.15 -0.86
CA PHE A 287 -11.49 -1.12 -0.80
C PHE A 287 -10.02 -0.91 -1.13
N MET A 288 -9.71 -0.27 -2.26
CA MET A 288 -8.33 -0.01 -2.68
C MET A 288 -7.56 0.82 -1.65
N MET A 289 -8.15 1.90 -1.13
CA MET A 289 -7.52 2.76 -0.11
C MET A 289 -7.26 2.00 1.19
N ALA A 290 -8.19 1.13 1.62
CA ALA A 290 -8.03 0.34 2.83
C ALA A 290 -6.92 -0.70 2.68
N VAL A 291 -6.87 -1.39 1.55
CA VAL A 291 -5.82 -2.37 1.25
C VAL A 291 -4.45 -1.69 1.24
N THR A 292 -4.29 -0.57 0.55
CA THR A 292 -2.98 0.08 0.43
C THR A 292 -2.51 0.73 1.73
N THR A 293 -3.41 1.39 2.46
CA THR A 293 -3.06 2.22 3.63
C THR A 293 -3.07 1.43 4.94
N LEU A 294 -3.94 0.43 5.08
CA LEU A 294 -4.20 -0.30 6.32
C LEU A 294 -3.94 -1.81 6.23
N SER A 295 -3.20 -2.27 5.22
CA SER A 295 -2.84 -3.69 5.08
C SER A 295 -2.22 -4.26 6.36
N LEU A 296 -2.54 -5.52 6.65
CA LEU A 296 -2.06 -6.22 7.84
C LEU A 296 -0.52 -6.14 8.04
N PRO A 297 0.34 -6.33 7.02
CA PRO A 297 1.79 -6.23 7.20
C PRO A 297 2.25 -4.82 7.56
N SER A 298 1.62 -3.78 7.00
CA SER A 298 1.92 -2.39 7.37
C SER A 298 1.59 -2.11 8.83
N LEU A 299 0.44 -2.60 9.32
CA LEU A 299 0.03 -2.45 10.72
C LEU A 299 0.96 -3.19 11.68
N ILE A 300 1.41 -4.39 11.30
CA ILE A 300 2.36 -5.18 12.09
C ILE A 300 3.73 -4.49 12.16
N MET A 301 4.22 -3.98 11.04
CA MET A 301 5.49 -3.23 11.01
C MET A 301 5.38 -1.93 11.82
N LEU A 302 4.28 -1.21 11.68
CA LEU A 302 4.02 0.03 12.43
C LEU A 302 3.90 -0.25 13.94
N ARG A 303 3.30 -1.39 14.33
CA ARG A 303 3.21 -1.80 15.74
C ARG A 303 4.58 -1.96 16.42
N LYS A 304 5.64 -2.24 15.66
CA LYS A 304 7.02 -2.29 16.18
C LYS A 304 7.57 -0.89 16.49
N ALA A 305 7.01 0.15 15.87
CA ALA A 305 7.43 1.54 16.05
C ALA A 305 6.52 2.34 16.99
N VAL A 306 5.25 1.97 17.10
CA VAL A 306 4.26 2.68 17.93
C VAL A 306 3.48 1.74 18.84
N LYS A 307 3.09 2.26 20.01
CA LYS A 307 2.26 1.60 21.01
C LYS A 307 0.85 1.32 20.45
N PRO A 308 0.13 0.31 21.00
CA PRO A 308 -1.12 -0.16 20.40
C PRO A 308 -2.23 0.90 20.46
N LYS A 309 -2.15 1.83 21.43
CA LYS A 309 -3.06 2.98 21.53
C LYS A 309 -2.95 3.90 20.32
N LEU A 310 -1.72 4.29 19.93
CA LEU A 310 -1.49 5.15 18.76
C LEU A 310 -1.80 4.41 17.46
N LEU A 311 -1.47 3.11 17.38
CA LEU A 311 -1.86 2.27 16.24
C LEU A 311 -3.38 2.22 16.06
N GLY A 312 -4.15 2.01 17.12
CA GLY A 312 -5.61 1.99 17.06
C GLY A 312 -6.22 3.32 16.63
N ILE A 313 -5.65 4.44 17.09
CA ILE A 313 -6.05 5.78 16.67
C ILE A 313 -5.76 6.00 15.19
N PHE A 314 -4.56 5.61 14.72
CA PHE A 314 -4.20 5.66 13.30
C PHE A 314 -5.18 4.86 12.42
N ILE A 315 -5.47 3.61 12.79
CA ILE A 315 -6.43 2.76 12.08
C ILE A 315 -7.80 3.43 12.04
N GLY A 316 -8.29 3.93 13.19
CA GLY A 316 -9.59 4.58 13.28
C GLY A 316 -9.71 5.83 12.41
N ILE A 317 -8.67 6.67 12.39
CA ILE A 317 -8.63 7.89 11.58
C ILE A 317 -8.66 7.55 10.08
N CYS A 318 -7.79 6.64 9.65
CA CYS A 318 -7.71 6.23 8.26
C CYS A 318 -9.01 5.55 7.81
N ALA A 319 -9.53 4.60 8.58
CA ALA A 319 -10.78 3.91 8.25
C ALA A 319 -11.96 4.88 8.17
N ALA A 320 -12.10 5.81 9.13
CA ALA A 320 -13.14 6.83 9.08
C ALA A 320 -12.98 7.75 7.85
N GLY A 321 -11.75 8.20 7.56
CA GLY A 321 -11.46 9.01 6.38
C GLY A 321 -11.81 8.30 5.08
N ILE A 322 -11.40 7.04 4.92
CA ILE A 322 -11.69 6.19 3.76
C ILE A 322 -13.20 6.00 3.59
N ILE A 323 -13.93 5.74 4.69
CA ILE A 323 -15.39 5.58 4.64
C ILE A 323 -16.07 6.88 4.19
N ILE A 324 -15.67 8.02 4.75
CA ILE A 324 -16.21 9.33 4.38
C ILE A 324 -15.96 9.59 2.89
N VAL A 325 -14.73 9.38 2.43
CA VAL A 325 -14.35 9.58 1.02
C VAL A 325 -15.07 8.61 0.09
N GLY A 326 -15.24 7.35 0.48
CA GLY A 326 -16.01 6.37 -0.29
C GLY A 326 -17.47 6.81 -0.48
N TYR A 327 -18.13 7.30 0.57
CA TYR A 327 -19.48 7.86 0.43
C TYR A 327 -19.51 9.15 -0.38
N LEU A 328 -18.49 10.02 -0.27
CA LEU A 328 -18.39 11.20 -1.12
C LEU A 328 -18.28 10.81 -2.59
N PHE A 329 -17.48 9.81 -2.93
CA PHE A 329 -17.38 9.27 -4.29
C PHE A 329 -18.72 8.71 -4.78
N ASN A 330 -19.43 7.93 -3.96
CA ASN A 330 -20.77 7.44 -4.32
C ASN A 330 -21.75 8.60 -4.54
N ALA A 331 -21.64 9.68 -3.77
CA ALA A 331 -22.50 10.85 -3.91
C ALA A 331 -22.19 11.64 -5.19
N ILE A 332 -20.93 11.75 -5.61
CA ILE A 332 -20.55 12.54 -6.79
C ILE A 332 -20.38 11.70 -8.07
N GLN A 333 -20.49 10.37 -8.00
CA GLN A 333 -20.21 9.48 -9.13
C GLN A 333 -21.01 9.84 -10.40
N TYR A 334 -22.26 10.29 -10.24
CA TYR A 334 -23.12 10.71 -11.36
C TYR A 334 -22.61 11.93 -12.14
N LEU A 335 -21.71 12.72 -11.55
CA LEU A 335 -21.10 13.90 -12.16
C LEU A 335 -19.76 13.60 -12.85
N ILE A 336 -19.10 12.50 -12.47
CA ILE A 336 -17.71 12.22 -12.83
C ILE A 336 -17.53 11.00 -13.72
N VAL A 337 -18.49 10.06 -13.72
CA VAL A 337 -18.54 8.86 -14.58
C VAL A 337 -19.48 9.07 -15.76
#